data_AF-A0A182SIF4-F1
#
_entry.id   AF-A0A182SIF4-F1
#
_cell.length_a   1.000
_cell.length_b   1.000
_cell.length_c   1.000
_cell.angle_alpha   90.00
_cell.angle_beta   90.00
_cell.angle_gamma   90.00
#
_symmetry.space_group_name_H-M   'P 1'
#
loop_
_entity.id
_entity.type
_entity.pdbx_description
1 polymer ?
#
loop_
_entity_poly.entity_id
_entity_poly.type
_entity_poly.pdbx_seq_one_letter_code
_entity_poly.pdbx_strand_id
1 'polypeptide(L)'
;MSTNKSPTTGGVVFRRNRVDRRTLDSRHLKESIERAEFSLQLELWFGEQTNGNVLTLASTRTLQLNFHPGRGLHYHLPVLFDYFHLAAVSVGIHASLVALHQPYIK
;
A
#
# COMPACT_ATOMS: atom_id res chain seq x y z
N MET A 1 -12.39 -17.19 33.11
CA MET A 1 -10.95 -16.93 33.28
C MET A 1 -10.45 -16.39 31.95
N SER A 2 -10.41 -15.05 31.80
CA SER A 2 -10.02 -14.40 30.55
C SER A 2 -8.50 -14.29 30.51
N THR A 3 -7.84 -15.08 29.66
CA THR A 3 -6.40 -14.97 29.47
C THR A 3 -6.11 -13.75 28.63
N ASN A 4 -5.68 -12.68 29.28
CA ASN A 4 -5.18 -11.47 28.63
C ASN A 4 -3.83 -11.81 27.98
N LYS A 5 -3.83 -12.34 26.75
CA LYS A 5 -2.59 -12.59 25.98
C LYS A 5 -2.09 -11.27 25.44
N SER A 6 -0.97 -10.80 25.98
CA SER A 6 -0.22 -9.65 25.47
C SER A 6 0.22 -9.91 24.02
N PRO A 7 0.08 -8.95 23.09
CA PRO A 7 0.48 -9.14 21.71
C PRO A 7 2.01 -9.27 21.62
N THR A 8 2.50 -10.37 21.04
CA THR A 8 3.91 -10.78 21.19
C THR A 8 4.78 -10.73 19.95
N THR A 9 4.32 -10.26 18.78
CA THR A 9 5.10 -9.59 17.71
C THR A 9 4.16 -9.37 16.51
N GLY A 10 3.88 -8.11 16.16
CA GLY A 10 3.12 -7.75 14.97
C GLY A 10 4.05 -7.27 13.85
N GLY A 11 3.82 -7.74 12.63
CA GLY A 11 4.57 -7.30 11.43
C GLY A 11 3.62 -6.69 10.41
N VAL A 12 4.01 -5.57 9.80
CA VAL A 12 3.28 -4.96 8.67
C VAL A 12 3.96 -5.40 7.39
N VAL A 13 3.23 -6.08 6.52
CA VAL A 13 3.74 -6.53 5.21
C VAL A 13 3.16 -5.61 4.14
N PHE A 14 4.05 -5.00 3.36
CA PHE A 14 3.69 -4.20 2.20
C PHE A 14 3.63 -5.11 0.97
N ARG A 15 2.44 -5.33 0.40
CA ARG A 15 2.33 -6.04 -0.88
C ARG A 15 2.49 -5.06 -2.04
N ARG A 16 3.16 -5.56 -3.09
CA ARG A 16 3.59 -4.79 -4.27
C ARG A 16 2.40 -4.07 -4.95
N ASN A 17 2.61 -2.79 -5.26
CA ASN A 17 1.69 -1.91 -5.98
C ASN A 17 1.26 -2.53 -7.32
N ARG A 18 -0.05 -2.70 -7.55
CA ARG A 18 -0.62 -2.98 -8.87
C ARG A 18 -1.00 -1.65 -9.49
N VAL A 19 -0.17 -1.17 -10.41
CA VAL A 19 -0.56 -0.13 -11.38
C VAL A 19 -1.31 -0.86 -12.50
N ASP A 20 -2.61 -0.67 -12.60
CA ASP A 20 -3.35 -1.23 -13.74
C ASP A 20 -2.82 -0.58 -15.02
N ARG A 21 -2.56 -1.44 -16.03
CA ARG A 21 -1.90 -1.06 -17.28
C ARG A 21 -2.83 -0.18 -18.11
N ARG A 22 -2.83 1.12 -17.85
CA ARG A 22 -3.62 2.11 -18.57
C ARG A 22 -2.90 2.58 -19.82
N THR A 23 -3.63 2.67 -20.94
CA THR A 23 -3.15 3.35 -22.14
C THR A 23 -3.06 4.85 -21.85
N LEU A 24 -1.83 5.39 -21.87
CA LEU A 24 -1.63 6.83 -21.75
C LEU A 24 -1.80 7.46 -23.12
N ASP A 25 -2.63 8.51 -23.22
CA ASP A 25 -2.69 9.31 -24.44
C ASP A 25 -1.47 10.23 -24.49
N SER A 26 -0.63 10.04 -25.50
CA SER A 26 0.54 10.87 -25.77
C SER A 26 0.23 12.36 -25.92
N ARG A 27 -0.96 12.72 -26.42
CA ARG A 27 -1.35 14.13 -26.63
C ARG A 27 -1.76 14.82 -25.32
N HIS A 28 -2.23 14.03 -24.36
CA HIS A 28 -2.76 14.46 -23.07
C HIS A 28 -2.07 13.73 -21.92
N LEU A 29 -0.74 13.64 -22.00
CA LEU A 29 0.04 12.76 -21.12
C LEU A 29 -0.07 13.13 -19.65
N LYS A 30 0.04 14.44 -19.35
CA LYS A 30 -0.09 14.97 -18.00
C LYS A 30 -1.44 14.60 -17.39
N GLU A 31 -2.52 14.90 -18.10
CA GLU A 31 -3.90 14.63 -17.68
C GLU A 31 -4.16 13.12 -17.57
N SER A 32 -3.59 12.31 -18.46
CA SER A 32 -3.70 10.85 -18.43
C SER A 32 -3.02 10.24 -17.20
N ILE A 33 -1.86 10.78 -16.81
CA ILE A 33 -1.13 10.34 -15.61
C ILE A 33 -1.85 10.81 -14.34
N GLU A 34 -2.39 12.03 -14.32
CA GLU A 34 -3.18 12.53 -13.19
C GLU A 34 -4.47 11.71 -12.97
N ARG A 35 -5.05 11.20 -14.06
CA ARG A 35 -6.22 10.30 -14.02
C ARG A 35 -5.85 8.85 -13.72
N ALA A 36 -4.58 8.48 -13.73
CA ALA A 36 -4.17 7.11 -13.44
C ALA A 36 -4.40 6.80 -11.96
N GLU A 37 -5.00 5.64 -11.68
CA GLU A 37 -5.33 5.21 -10.33
C GLU A 37 -4.17 4.39 -9.78
N PHE A 38 -3.57 4.87 -8.70
CA PHE A 38 -2.52 4.14 -7.98
C PHE A 38 -3.13 3.62 -6.69
N SER A 39 -2.94 2.34 -6.39
CA SER A 39 -3.42 1.74 -5.15
C SER A 39 -2.29 1.06 -4.39
N LEU A 40 -2.24 1.29 -3.08
CA LEU A 40 -1.31 0.61 -2.19
C LEU A 40 -2.10 -0.26 -1.21
N GLN A 41 -1.85 -1.57 -1.26
CA GLN A 41 -2.43 -2.52 -0.33
C GLN A 41 -1.46 -2.78 0.83
N LEU A 42 -1.95 -2.55 2.04
CA LEU A 42 -1.26 -2.75 3.30
C LEU A 42 -1.90 -3.91 4.03
N GLU A 43 -1.08 -4.82 4.53
CA GLU A 43 -1.53 -5.98 5.28
C GLU A 43 -0.87 -6.02 6.65
N LEU A 44 -1.69 -6.15 7.68
CA LEU A 44 -1.27 -6.41 9.04
C LEU A 44 -1.25 -7.92 9.25
N TRP A 45 -0.10 -8.47 9.63
CA TRP A 45 0.08 -9.90 9.92
C TRP A 45 0.41 -10.09 11.39
N PHE A 46 -0.16 -11.14 11.98
CA PHE A 46 -0.01 -11.49 13.38
C PHE A 46 0.56 -12.91 13.52
N GLY A 47 1.65 -13.05 14.28
CA GLY A 47 2.23 -14.34 14.65
C GLY A 47 1.86 -14.72 16.08
N GLU A 48 1.40 -15.95 16.30
CA GLU A 48 1.21 -16.49 17.65
C GLU A 48 2.41 -17.35 18.03
N GLN A 49 3.14 -16.96 19.09
CA GLN A 49 4.35 -17.66 19.57
C GLN A 49 4.12 -19.15 19.90
N THR A 50 2.87 -19.59 20.07
CA THR A 50 2.51 -20.96 20.44
C THR A 50 2.51 -21.96 19.28
N ASN A 51 2.47 -21.50 18.02
CA ASN A 51 2.23 -22.36 16.85
C ASN A 51 3.36 -22.29 15.80
N GLY A 52 4.62 -22.16 16.25
CA GLY A 52 5.73 -21.89 15.33
C GLY A 52 5.54 -20.54 14.62
N ASN A 53 6.45 -20.16 13.73
CA ASN A 53 6.43 -18.86 13.03
C ASN A 53 5.30 -18.73 11.98
N VAL A 54 4.08 -19.21 12.28
CA VAL A 54 2.91 -19.10 11.41
C VAL A 54 2.31 -17.72 11.56
N LEU A 55 2.43 -16.91 10.50
CA LEU A 55 1.79 -15.61 10.40
C LEU A 55 0.37 -15.77 9.86
N THR A 56 -0.57 -15.11 10.52
CA THR A 56 -1.99 -15.02 10.11
C THR A 56 -2.28 -13.60 9.64
N LEU A 57 -3.01 -13.46 8.53
CA LEU A 57 -3.44 -12.14 8.05
C LEU A 57 -4.52 -11.61 8.98
N ALA A 58 -4.21 -10.52 9.67
CA ALA A 58 -5.08 -9.91 10.67
C ALA A 58 -6.01 -8.87 10.06
N SER A 59 -5.50 -8.02 9.15
CA SER A 59 -6.29 -6.95 8.54
C SER A 59 -5.64 -6.42 7.27
N THR A 60 -6.45 -5.82 6.39
CA THR A 60 -6.01 -5.22 5.12
C THR A 60 -6.55 -3.80 4.98
N ARG A 61 -5.74 -2.92 4.39
CA ARG A 61 -6.15 -1.56 3.99
C ARG A 61 -5.68 -1.27 2.58
N THR A 62 -6.54 -0.65 1.79
CA THR A 62 -6.19 -0.17 0.45
C THR A 62 -6.20 1.35 0.46
N LEU A 63 -5.06 1.95 0.15
CA LEU A 63 -4.93 3.39 -0.02
C LEU A 63 -5.02 3.72 -1.50
N GLN A 64 -5.95 4.60 -1.87
CA GLN A 64 -5.98 5.21 -3.19
C GLN A 64 -5.07 6.42 -3.19
N LEU A 65 -4.11 6.43 -4.11
CA LEU A 65 -3.05 7.41 -4.20
C LEU A 65 -3.21 8.21 -5.49
N ASN A 66 -3.28 9.52 -5.36
CA ASN A 66 -3.25 10.44 -6.49
C ASN A 66 -1.80 10.77 -6.84
N PHE A 67 -1.43 10.54 -8.10
CA PHE A 67 -0.11 10.83 -8.63
C PHE A 67 -0.10 12.16 -9.37
N HIS A 68 0.83 13.05 -9.01
CA HIS A 68 1.01 14.31 -9.73
C HIS A 68 2.24 14.21 -10.65
N PRO A 69 2.13 14.38 -11.98
CA PRO A 69 3.24 14.21 -12.93
C PRO A 69 4.51 14.99 -12.58
N GLY A 70 4.36 16.24 -12.14
CA GLY A 70 5.49 17.10 -11.78
C GLY A 70 5.98 16.99 -10.33
N ARG A 71 5.24 16.30 -9.45
CA ARG A 71 5.56 16.24 -8.00
C ARG A 71 5.68 14.81 -7.48
N GLY A 72 5.19 13.82 -8.20
CA GLY A 72 5.13 12.44 -7.75
C GLY A 72 4.03 12.15 -6.72
N LEU A 73 4.26 11.12 -5.91
CA LEU A 73 3.48 10.76 -4.72
C LEU A 73 4.20 11.30 -3.48
N HIS A 74 3.49 12.08 -2.67
CA HIS A 74 4.00 12.64 -1.42
C HIS A 74 2.89 12.50 -0.37
N TYR A 75 2.94 11.41 0.40
CA TYR A 75 1.98 11.13 1.46
C TYR A 75 2.68 10.90 2.78
N HIS A 76 2.09 11.43 3.85
CA HIS A 76 2.43 11.08 5.21
C HIS A 76 1.13 11.03 6.01
N LEU A 77 0.60 9.82 6.22
CA LEU A 77 -0.71 9.63 6.85
C LEU A 77 -0.71 8.41 7.78
N PRO A 78 -1.47 8.47 8.88
CA PRO A 78 -1.70 7.30 9.72
C PRO A 78 -2.72 6.36 9.05
N VAL A 79 -2.42 5.07 9.05
CA VAL A 79 -3.33 4.01 8.60
C VAL A 79 -3.80 3.23 9.81
N LEU A 80 -5.11 3.26 10.04
CA LEU A 80 -5.75 2.56 11.15
C LEU A 80 -6.17 1.15 10.72
N PHE A 81 -5.78 0.15 11.50
CA PHE A 81 -6.19 -1.25 11.38
C PHE A 81 -7.09 -1.62 12.56
N ASP A 82 -8.28 -2.10 12.25
CA ASP A 82 -9.22 -2.61 13.26
C ASP A 82 -8.85 -4.06 13.60
N TYR A 83 -7.85 -4.26 14.48
CA TYR A 83 -7.43 -5.61 14.91
C TYR A 83 -7.18 -5.70 16.41
N PHE A 84 -8.10 -6.33 17.17
CA PHE A 84 -8.15 -6.63 18.62
C PHE A 84 -7.78 -5.51 19.64
N HIS A 85 -7.00 -4.52 19.27
CA HIS A 85 -6.85 -3.18 19.83
C HIS A 85 -6.54 -2.26 18.65
N LEU A 86 -7.13 -1.06 18.56
CA LEU A 86 -6.89 -0.16 17.41
C LEU A 86 -5.38 -0.01 17.15
N ALA A 87 -4.91 -0.52 16.02
CA ALA A 87 -3.50 -0.44 15.64
C ALA A 87 -3.32 0.66 14.59
N ALA A 88 -2.36 1.56 14.79
CA ALA A 88 -2.06 2.63 13.85
C ALA A 88 -0.64 2.45 13.29
N VAL A 89 -0.51 2.55 11.98
CA VAL A 89 0.78 2.52 11.27
C VAL A 89 0.95 3.86 10.55
N SER A 90 1.99 4.60 10.90
CA SER A 90 2.37 5.79 10.14
C SER A 90 3.00 5.38 8.81
N VAL A 91 2.45 5.88 7.70
CA VAL A 91 2.92 5.55 6.35
C VAL A 91 3.45 6.81 5.66
N GLY A 92 4.72 6.77 5.26
CA GLY A 92 5.36 7.78 4.42
C GLY A 92 5.60 7.24 3.00
N ILE A 93 5.17 7.98 1.99
CA ILE A 93 5.33 7.62 0.57
C ILE A 93 5.95 8.79 -0.17
N HIS A 94 7.13 8.55 -0.75
CA HIS A 94 7.80 9.46 -1.67
C HIS A 94 8.16 8.68 -2.94
N ALA A 95 7.60 9.08 -4.07
CA ALA A 95 7.90 8.46 -5.36
C ALA A 95 7.77 9.50 -6.47
N SER A 96 8.59 9.42 -7.51
CA SER A 96 8.56 10.34 -8.66
C SER A 96 8.54 9.57 -9.99
N LEU A 97 7.99 10.19 -11.03
CA LEU A 97 8.03 9.62 -12.38
C LEU A 97 9.41 9.86 -12.98
N VAL A 98 10.13 8.77 -13.25
CA VAL A 98 11.50 8.85 -13.80
C VAL A 98 11.54 8.63 -15.32
N ALA A 99 10.62 7.81 -15.84
CA ALA A 99 10.56 7.49 -17.26
C ALA A 99 9.18 6.99 -17.65
N LEU A 100 8.83 7.21 -18.92
CA LEU A 100 7.70 6.60 -19.59
C LEU A 100 8.22 5.86 -20.80
N HIS A 101 7.91 4.56 -20.88
CA HIS A 101 8.31 3.74 -22.01
C HIS A 101 7.09 3.46 -22.87
N GLN A 102 7.19 3.77 -24.17
CA GLN A 102 6.18 3.36 -25.13
C GLN A 102 6.27 1.82 -25.29
N PRO A 103 5.18 1.07 -25.09
CA PRO A 103 5.21 -0.36 -25.32
C PRO A 103 5.48 -0.61 -26.81
N TYR A 104 6.56 -1.33 -27.11
CA TYR A 104 6.88 -1.73 -28.48
C TYR A 104 5.84 -2.76 -28.95
N ILE A 105 4.97 -2.35 -29.86
CA ILE A 105 4.02 -3.23 -30.53
C ILE A 105 4.74 -3.77 -31.77
N LYS A 106 5.01 -5.09 -31.79
CA LYS A 106 5.43 -5.79 -33.01
C LYS A 106 4.21 -6.09 -33.88
#